data_AF-A0A7S0V1N0-F1
#
_entry.id   AF-A0A7S0V1N0-F1
#
_cell.length_a   1.000
_cell.length_b   1.000
_cell.length_c   1.000
_cell.angle_alpha   90.00
_cell.angle_beta   90.00
_cell.angle_gamma   90.00
#
_symmetry.space_group_name_H-M   'P 1'
#
loop_
_entity.id
_entity.type
_entity.pdbx_description
1 polymer ?
#
loop_
_entity_poly.entity_id
_entity_poly.type
_entity_poly.pdbx_seq_one_letter_code
_entity_poly.pdbx_strand_id
1 'polypeptide(L)'
;MLKNKTNPRFQCSDHSKTRVLLFANRSQLHVSGYLDKAFKGQAFSHHSSSLFAPLSSFMTSSNGFYKTKKNTRLSSLPSTLSPETAPSETNGRRITVLLTREASKNIKMKNELHKRGFQTAELPLIKHVDGPDLPQLRSILDGFSSHPSFQSESSMNSDPNLSFCWLLLTSPEAASVFLKAWIASGKPKLPPIAVVGGGTGDILREEGLTPSFVSSKALGSILGLELPFPSLPLVSCPSSSASLPSPLSSSPSSFPPRPKVLYPTSKRAKGVLESELAKSGFAVVRLNTYDTIPVARSGSLSSLSRDLDLDLDLDQIQIVTLASPSTAQAWIQRVGKEEARKKLTVCIGVTTAKACIDGGLGKERVFHPSAPGVVAWADCLEEAVKAEGGRT
;
A
#
# COMPACT_ATOMS: atom_id res chain seq x y z
N MET A 1 -47.94 60.20 -0.44
CA MET A 1 -46.56 60.59 -0.81
C MET A 1 -45.87 59.34 -1.36
N LEU A 2 -45.93 59.02 -2.65
CA LEU A 2 -45.02 59.49 -3.72
C LEU A 2 -43.53 59.29 -3.38
N LYS A 3 -42.89 58.22 -3.89
CA LYS A 3 -42.06 58.25 -5.12
C LYS A 3 -41.33 56.93 -5.39
N ASN A 4 -41.55 56.42 -6.61
CA ASN A 4 -40.63 55.59 -7.40
C ASN A 4 -39.26 56.24 -7.59
N LYS A 5 -38.20 55.42 -7.76
CA LYS A 5 -37.12 55.56 -8.78
C LYS A 5 -36.05 54.47 -8.57
N THR A 6 -35.97 53.47 -9.45
CA THR A 6 -35.08 53.32 -10.63
C THR A 6 -33.77 52.59 -10.38
N ASN A 7 -33.63 51.50 -11.14
CA ASN A 7 -32.45 50.72 -11.55
C ASN A 7 -31.14 51.52 -11.72
N PRO A 8 -29.99 50.82 -11.65
CA PRO A 8 -29.07 50.90 -12.77
C PRO A 8 -28.57 49.53 -13.28
N ARG A 9 -28.65 49.42 -14.61
CA ARG A 9 -27.81 48.60 -15.48
C ARG A 9 -26.34 48.69 -15.06
N PHE A 10 -25.64 47.55 -15.03
CA PHE A 10 -24.21 47.52 -15.32
C PHE A 10 -23.89 46.53 -16.43
N GLN A 11 -22.99 47.01 -17.29
CA GLN A 11 -22.63 46.53 -18.61
C GLN A 11 -21.90 45.19 -18.58
N CYS A 12 -22.18 44.40 -19.61
CA CYS A 12 -21.31 43.33 -20.07
C CYS A 12 -20.16 43.99 -20.84
N SER A 13 -18.93 43.89 -20.33
CA SER A 13 -17.72 44.26 -21.06
C SER A 13 -16.85 43.02 -21.27
N ASP A 14 -16.72 42.72 -22.55
CA ASP A 14 -15.84 41.75 -23.17
C ASP A 14 -14.38 42.14 -22.93
N HIS A 15 -13.59 41.25 -22.35
CA HIS A 15 -12.13 41.38 -22.31
C HIS A 15 -11.47 40.03 -22.57
N SER A 16 -11.21 39.82 -23.86
CA SER A 16 -10.06 39.09 -24.39
C SER A 16 -8.81 39.28 -23.53
N LYS A 17 -8.35 38.20 -22.88
CA LYS A 17 -7.01 38.15 -22.28
C LYS A 17 -6.12 37.18 -23.06
N THR A 18 -5.31 37.82 -23.89
CA THR A 18 -4.05 37.39 -24.48
C THR A 18 -3.25 36.46 -23.57
N ARG A 19 -2.95 35.26 -24.08
CA ARG A 19 -1.92 34.37 -23.55
C ARG A 19 -0.55 35.01 -23.77
N VAL A 20 0.13 35.38 -22.68
CA VAL A 20 1.57 35.62 -22.70
C VAL A 20 2.26 34.28 -22.42
N LEU A 21 2.87 33.71 -23.47
CA LEU A 21 3.84 32.62 -23.38
C LEU A 21 5.15 33.21 -22.83
N LEU A 22 5.45 32.98 -21.56
CA LEU A 22 6.79 33.21 -21.01
C LEU A 22 7.61 31.93 -21.16
N PHE A 23 8.43 31.89 -22.21
CA PHE A 23 9.61 31.03 -22.26
C PHE A 23 10.65 31.59 -21.28
N ALA A 24 10.81 30.94 -20.13
CA ALA A 24 11.92 31.20 -19.23
C ALA A 24 13.04 30.19 -19.50
N ASN A 25 14.08 30.69 -20.16
CA ASN A 25 15.36 30.05 -20.41
C ASN A 25 16.05 29.76 -19.06
N ARG A 26 16.43 28.49 -18.83
CA ARG A 26 17.04 28.04 -17.57
C ARG A 26 18.55 27.98 -17.74
N SER A 27 19.23 29.07 -17.42
CA SER A 27 20.69 29.11 -17.29
C SER A 27 21.07 29.84 -16.01
N GLN A 28 21.80 29.10 -15.16
CA GLN A 28 22.67 29.56 -14.08
C GLN A 28 22.03 30.39 -12.95
N LEU A 29 21.78 29.72 -11.82
CA LEU A 29 21.95 30.36 -10.52
C LEU A 29 22.81 29.45 -9.62
N HIS A 30 24.02 29.94 -9.41
CA HIS A 30 25.01 29.50 -8.45
C HIS A 30 24.50 29.89 -7.05
N VAL A 31 24.33 28.93 -6.14
CA VAL A 31 24.16 29.22 -4.71
C VAL A 31 25.17 28.37 -3.95
N SER A 32 26.15 29.08 -3.41
CA SER A 32 27.16 28.64 -2.47
C SER A 32 26.57 28.55 -1.05
N GLY A 33 27.01 27.54 -0.30
CA GLY A 33 27.16 27.62 1.16
C GLY A 33 26.00 27.13 2.00
N TYR A 34 26.05 25.86 2.41
CA TYR A 34 26.06 25.40 3.82
C TYR A 34 25.81 23.88 3.83
N LEU A 35 26.82 23.08 4.20
CA LEU A 35 26.67 21.87 5.01
C LEU A 35 28.07 21.36 5.37
N ASP A 36 28.42 21.52 6.64
CA ASP A 36 29.59 20.96 7.28
C ASP A 36 29.21 19.62 7.92
N LYS A 37 30.18 18.70 7.90
CA LYS A 37 30.37 17.51 8.76
C LYS A 37 29.53 16.23 8.59
N ALA A 38 30.30 15.24 8.14
CA ALA A 38 30.60 13.98 8.82
C ALA A 38 29.75 12.75 8.47
N PHE A 39 30.33 11.86 7.65
CA PHE A 39 30.52 10.47 8.06
C PHE A 39 31.83 9.93 7.45
N LYS A 40 32.73 9.47 8.33
CA LYS A 40 33.97 8.77 8.00
C LYS A 40 33.64 7.39 7.42
N GLY A 41 34.51 6.95 6.52
CA GLY A 41 34.30 5.76 5.69
C GLY A 41 34.44 4.42 6.39
N GLN A 42 34.17 3.39 5.61
CA GLN A 42 34.98 2.17 5.56
C GLN A 42 34.76 1.50 4.19
N ALA A 43 35.82 1.44 3.41
CA ALA A 43 35.97 0.54 2.29
C ALA A 43 36.55 -0.78 2.84
N PHE A 44 36.07 -1.93 2.37
CA PHE A 44 36.90 -3.12 2.27
C PHE A 44 36.52 -3.95 1.06
N SER A 45 37.58 -4.50 0.50
CA SER A 45 37.79 -5.08 -0.82
C SER A 45 37.27 -6.51 -0.97
N HIS A 46 37.11 -6.86 -2.24
CA HIS A 46 37.05 -8.21 -2.79
C HIS A 46 38.04 -9.20 -2.12
N HIS A 47 37.57 -10.40 -1.83
CA HIS A 47 38.34 -11.62 -2.11
C HIS A 47 37.40 -12.79 -2.44
N SER A 48 37.69 -13.38 -3.58
CA SER A 48 37.21 -14.66 -4.09
C SER A 48 37.84 -15.80 -3.28
N SER A 49 37.04 -16.82 -2.95
CA SER A 49 37.49 -18.22 -2.98
C SER A 49 36.32 -19.17 -2.76
N SER A 50 36.04 -19.94 -3.81
CA SER A 50 35.27 -21.18 -3.84
C SER A 50 35.87 -22.25 -2.93
N LEU A 51 35.03 -23.05 -2.26
CA LEU A 51 35.32 -24.48 -2.04
C LEU A 51 34.01 -25.28 -2.00
N PHE A 52 34.03 -26.34 -2.79
CA PHE A 52 33.08 -27.45 -2.89
C PHE A 52 32.97 -28.25 -1.58
N ALA A 53 31.78 -28.76 -1.26
CA ALA A 53 31.58 -30.18 -0.94
C ALA A 53 30.08 -30.55 -0.98
N PRO A 54 29.70 -31.74 -1.50
CA PRO A 54 28.32 -32.16 -1.70
C PRO A 54 27.84 -33.09 -0.56
N LEU A 55 26.53 -33.13 -0.31
CA LEU A 55 25.91 -34.23 0.44
C LEU A 55 24.58 -34.66 -0.22
N SER A 56 24.71 -35.80 -0.93
CA SER A 56 23.80 -36.94 -1.07
C SER A 56 22.29 -36.75 -1.00
N SER A 57 21.65 -37.16 -2.09
CA SER A 57 20.32 -37.78 -2.19
C SER A 57 20.07 -38.87 -1.15
N PHE A 58 18.84 -38.95 -0.62
CA PHE A 58 18.12 -40.22 -0.49
C PHE A 58 16.60 -39.97 -0.55
N MET A 59 15.96 -40.64 -1.50
CA MET A 59 14.51 -40.79 -1.63
C MET A 59 14.04 -42.04 -0.86
N THR A 60 12.70 -42.17 -0.81
CA THR A 60 11.84 -43.32 -0.48
C THR A 60 11.34 -43.34 0.97
N SER A 61 10.06 -43.09 1.22
CA SER A 61 8.83 -43.85 0.89
C SER A 61 8.53 -44.90 1.94
N SER A 62 7.41 -44.73 2.66
CA SER A 62 6.43 -45.81 2.86
C SER A 62 5.16 -45.33 3.56
N ASN A 63 4.05 -45.76 2.98
CA ASN A 63 2.66 -45.69 3.39
C ASN A 63 2.37 -46.30 4.78
N GLY A 64 1.18 -45.97 5.32
CA GLY A 64 0.39 -46.88 6.17
C GLY A 64 -0.31 -46.16 7.34
N PHE A 65 -1.54 -45.67 7.16
CA PHE A 65 -2.80 -46.37 7.50
C PHE A 65 -2.99 -46.72 9.00
N TYR A 66 -3.92 -45.97 9.63
CA TYR A 66 -4.92 -46.30 10.68
C TYR A 66 -4.49 -47.09 11.92
N LYS A 67 -4.92 -46.78 13.14
CA LYS A 67 -6.33 -46.76 13.59
C LYS A 67 -6.40 -46.28 15.04
N THR A 68 -7.55 -45.70 15.36
CA THR A 68 -8.08 -45.37 16.67
C THR A 68 -8.10 -46.54 17.66
N LYS A 69 -7.94 -46.24 18.97
CA LYS A 69 -8.61 -46.98 20.07
C LYS A 69 -8.68 -46.15 21.35
N LYS A 70 -9.87 -46.20 21.97
CA LYS A 70 -10.29 -45.53 23.20
C LYS A 70 -9.86 -46.30 24.46
N ASN A 71 -9.76 -45.52 25.54
CA ASN A 71 -10.02 -45.82 26.96
C ASN A 71 -9.36 -47.03 27.64
N THR A 72 -8.63 -46.75 28.73
CA THR A 72 -8.91 -47.34 30.05
C THR A 72 -8.27 -46.51 31.17
N ARG A 73 -8.94 -46.51 32.32
CA ARG A 73 -8.70 -45.69 33.53
C ARG A 73 -7.91 -46.49 34.59
N LEU A 74 -7.36 -45.75 35.55
CA LEU A 74 -7.01 -46.08 36.95
C LEU A 74 -5.69 -46.84 37.24
N SER A 75 -4.70 -46.14 37.82
CA SER A 75 -4.37 -46.25 39.27
C SER A 75 -3.13 -45.40 39.68
N SER A 76 -3.24 -44.82 40.87
CA SER A 76 -2.26 -44.20 41.81
C SER A 76 -0.95 -44.98 42.00
N LEU A 77 0.23 -44.49 42.45
CA LEU A 77 0.79 -43.31 43.16
C LEU A 77 2.36 -43.50 43.13
N PRO A 78 3.21 -42.78 43.90
CA PRO A 78 3.87 -41.49 43.66
C PRO A 78 5.39 -41.60 43.40
N SER A 79 6.03 -40.67 42.68
CA SER A 79 7.50 -40.54 42.72
C SER A 79 7.99 -39.15 42.34
N THR A 80 8.52 -38.47 43.37
CA THR A 80 9.71 -37.61 43.36
C THR A 80 9.80 -36.41 42.40
N LEU A 81 9.64 -35.24 43.03
CA LEU A 81 10.05 -33.92 42.56
C LEU A 81 11.49 -33.91 42.04
N SER A 82 11.67 -33.31 40.87
CA SER A 82 12.87 -32.56 40.48
C SER A 82 12.40 -31.22 39.91
N PRO A 83 13.04 -30.09 40.25
CA PRO A 83 12.51 -28.77 39.96
C PRO A 83 12.83 -28.41 38.51
N GLU A 84 11.89 -28.68 37.62
CA GLU A 84 11.90 -28.05 36.31
C GLU A 84 11.56 -26.57 36.51
N THR A 85 12.52 -25.71 36.18
CA THR A 85 12.45 -24.27 36.38
C THR A 85 11.25 -23.70 35.63
N ALA A 86 10.14 -23.51 36.34
CA ALA A 86 9.00 -22.75 35.86
C ALA A 86 9.48 -21.33 35.51
N PRO A 87 9.04 -20.74 34.38
CA PRO A 87 9.28 -19.33 34.15
C PRO A 87 8.59 -18.57 35.28
N SER A 88 9.39 -17.84 36.05
CA SER A 88 8.96 -16.92 37.10
C SER A 88 7.70 -16.18 36.66
N GLU A 89 6.55 -16.56 37.22
CA GLU A 89 5.31 -15.78 37.15
C GLU A 89 5.55 -14.49 37.93
N THR A 90 6.08 -13.48 37.25
CA THR A 90 5.89 -12.10 37.70
C THR A 90 4.40 -11.84 37.61
N ASN A 91 3.75 -11.76 38.76
CA ASN A 91 2.33 -11.46 38.94
C ASN A 91 2.02 -9.99 38.58
N GLY A 92 2.45 -9.57 37.39
CA GLY A 92 2.13 -8.32 36.73
C GLY A 92 1.05 -8.61 35.68
N ARG A 93 -0.05 -7.85 35.71
CA ARG A 93 -1.15 -7.96 34.75
C ARG A 93 -0.60 -7.90 33.33
N ARG A 94 -0.71 -9.02 32.59
CA ARG A 94 -0.19 -9.12 31.22
C ARG A 94 -0.95 -8.14 30.33
N ILE A 95 -0.22 -7.22 29.68
CA ILE A 95 -0.81 -6.22 28.79
C ILE A 95 -1.32 -6.93 27.53
N THR A 96 -2.60 -6.75 27.25
CA THR A 96 -3.28 -7.31 26.08
C THR A 96 -3.40 -6.27 24.97
N VAL A 97 -2.94 -6.68 23.79
CA VAL A 97 -2.90 -5.89 22.56
C VAL A 97 -3.89 -6.44 21.55
N LEU A 98 -4.77 -5.59 21.04
CA LEU A 98 -5.72 -5.93 19.99
C LEU A 98 -5.14 -5.68 18.60
N LEU A 99 -5.13 -6.73 17.79
CA LEU A 99 -4.70 -6.73 16.40
C LEU A 99 -5.93 -6.63 15.47
N THR A 100 -6.01 -5.55 14.69
CA THR A 100 -7.24 -5.20 13.97
C THR A 100 -7.16 -5.32 12.46
N ARG A 101 -6.02 -5.78 11.92
CA ARG A 101 -5.84 -5.98 10.48
C ARG A 101 -6.73 -7.11 10.00
N GLU A 102 -6.84 -7.21 8.68
CA GLU A 102 -7.45 -8.37 8.03
C GLU A 102 -6.89 -9.68 8.58
N ALA A 103 -7.76 -10.68 8.69
CA ALA A 103 -7.42 -12.02 9.09
C ALA A 103 -6.20 -12.52 8.30
N SER A 104 -5.33 -13.32 8.94
CA SER A 104 -4.04 -13.81 8.41
C SER A 104 -2.92 -12.78 8.25
N LYS A 105 -3.18 -11.46 8.27
CA LYS A 105 -2.13 -10.44 8.12
C LYS A 105 -1.45 -10.04 9.44
N ASN A 106 -1.92 -10.56 10.56
CA ASN A 106 -1.40 -10.25 11.89
C ASN A 106 -0.22 -11.11 12.33
N ILE A 107 0.09 -12.22 11.63
CA ILE A 107 1.07 -13.24 12.07
C ILE A 107 2.42 -12.63 12.45
N LYS A 108 3.01 -11.79 11.57
CA LYS A 108 4.31 -11.15 11.84
C LYS A 108 4.26 -10.27 13.09
N MET A 109 3.20 -9.50 13.27
CA MET A 109 3.03 -8.60 14.43
C MET A 109 2.77 -9.40 15.71
N LYS A 110 1.93 -10.43 15.65
CA LYS A 110 1.61 -11.35 16.75
C LYS A 110 2.88 -12.01 17.30
N ASN A 111 3.69 -12.57 16.41
CA ASN A 111 4.95 -13.20 16.79
C ASN A 111 5.93 -12.19 17.40
N GLU A 112 6.03 -10.98 16.83
CA GLU A 112 6.91 -9.94 17.36
C GLU A 112 6.49 -9.46 18.76
N LEU A 113 5.19 -9.32 19.01
CA LEU A 113 4.67 -8.92 20.31
C LEU A 113 4.77 -10.01 21.38
N HIS A 114 4.57 -11.28 21.00
CA HIS A 114 4.76 -12.40 21.90
C HIS A 114 6.20 -12.50 22.42
N LYS A 115 7.21 -12.25 21.56
CA LYS A 115 8.63 -12.18 21.99
C LYS A 115 8.89 -11.10 23.04
N ARG A 116 8.11 -10.03 22.99
CA ARG A 116 8.19 -8.88 23.91
C ARG A 116 7.28 -9.04 25.15
N GLY A 117 6.68 -10.21 25.33
CA GLY A 117 5.88 -10.55 26.52
C GLY A 117 4.41 -10.14 26.47
N PHE A 118 3.96 -9.45 25.42
CA PHE A 118 2.55 -9.05 25.28
C PHE A 118 1.63 -10.25 25.05
N GLN A 119 0.40 -10.14 25.53
CA GLN A 119 -0.70 -10.99 25.09
C GLN A 119 -1.37 -10.32 23.88
N THR A 120 -1.76 -11.09 22.87
CA THR A 120 -2.47 -10.55 21.71
C THR A 120 -3.82 -11.20 21.54
N ALA A 121 -4.82 -10.40 21.17
CA ALA A 121 -6.10 -10.86 20.64
C ALA A 121 -6.29 -10.28 19.24
N GLU A 122 -6.99 -11.00 18.37
CA GLU A 122 -7.33 -10.57 17.02
C GLU A 122 -8.81 -10.21 16.91
N LEU A 123 -9.08 -9.05 16.30
CA LEU A 123 -10.42 -8.64 15.88
C LEU A 123 -10.31 -8.01 14.50
N PRO A 124 -10.38 -8.81 13.43
CA PRO A 124 -10.31 -8.28 12.07
C PRO A 124 -11.45 -7.29 11.79
N LEU A 125 -11.11 -6.01 11.62
CA LEU A 125 -12.10 -4.94 11.39
C LEU A 125 -12.37 -4.68 9.92
N ILE A 126 -11.46 -5.09 9.05
CA ILE A 126 -11.53 -4.90 7.61
C ILE A 126 -11.17 -6.20 6.88
N LYS A 127 -11.69 -6.35 5.66
CA LYS A 127 -11.26 -7.37 4.71
C LYS A 127 -11.11 -6.76 3.32
N HIS A 128 -10.19 -7.30 2.54
CA HIS A 128 -10.11 -6.96 1.13
C HIS A 128 -11.03 -7.86 0.31
N VAL A 129 -11.67 -7.26 -0.68
CA VAL A 129 -12.53 -7.96 -1.63
C VAL A 129 -12.14 -7.54 -3.03
N ASP A 130 -12.47 -8.39 -4.00
CA ASP A 130 -12.29 -8.09 -5.41
C ASP A 130 -13.06 -6.82 -5.79
N GLY A 131 -12.38 -5.96 -6.54
CA GLY A 131 -12.95 -4.72 -7.04
C GLY A 131 -13.70 -4.95 -8.37
N PRO A 132 -14.55 -4.00 -8.77
CA PRO A 132 -15.36 -4.13 -9.99
C PRO A 132 -14.50 -4.27 -11.26
N ASP A 133 -13.29 -3.70 -11.26
CA ASP A 133 -12.44 -3.65 -12.45
C ASP A 133 -11.40 -4.79 -12.48
N LEU A 134 -11.48 -5.76 -11.56
CA LEU A 134 -10.59 -6.93 -11.55
C LEU A 134 -10.73 -7.79 -12.82
N PRO A 135 -11.94 -8.06 -13.36
CA PRO A 135 -12.08 -8.77 -14.64
C PRO A 135 -11.44 -8.00 -15.81
N GLN A 136 -11.54 -6.68 -15.81
CA GLN A 136 -10.91 -5.83 -16.83
C GLN A 136 -9.38 -5.89 -16.74
N LEU A 137 -8.81 -5.92 -15.52
CA LEU A 137 -7.37 -6.15 -15.34
C LEU A 137 -6.94 -7.48 -15.98
N ARG A 138 -7.68 -8.56 -15.74
CA ARG A 138 -7.38 -9.88 -16.34
C ARG A 138 -7.43 -9.83 -17.85
N SER A 139 -8.48 -9.24 -18.43
CA SER A 139 -8.61 -9.10 -19.88
C SER A 139 -7.44 -8.31 -20.50
N ILE A 140 -6.97 -7.24 -19.84
CA ILE A 140 -5.79 -6.49 -20.29
C ILE A 140 -4.52 -7.35 -20.23
N LEU A 141 -4.34 -8.12 -19.15
CA LEU A 141 -3.18 -9.01 -18.99
C LEU A 141 -3.20 -10.16 -20.00
N ASP A 142 -4.36 -10.76 -20.26
CA ASP A 142 -4.51 -11.79 -21.29
C ASP A 142 -4.16 -11.22 -22.67
N GLY A 143 -4.54 -9.96 -22.94
CA GLY A 143 -4.14 -9.22 -24.14
C GLY A 143 -2.62 -9.05 -24.29
N PHE A 144 -1.87 -8.97 -23.19
CA PHE A 144 -0.40 -8.94 -23.23
C PHE A 144 0.19 -10.31 -23.63
N SER A 145 -0.48 -11.41 -23.29
CA SER A 145 -0.05 -12.78 -23.64
C SER A 145 -0.20 -13.08 -25.14
N SER A 146 -1.17 -12.46 -25.80
CA SER A 146 -1.44 -12.64 -27.24
C SER A 146 -0.47 -11.92 -28.19
N HIS A 147 0.67 -11.41 -27.71
CA HIS A 147 1.81 -11.01 -28.53
C HIS A 147 2.92 -12.07 -28.45
N PRO A 148 2.89 -13.13 -29.27
CA PRO A 148 4.03 -14.01 -29.40
C PRO A 148 5.16 -13.25 -30.07
N SER A 149 6.35 -13.45 -29.53
CA SER A 149 7.64 -13.11 -30.11
C SER A 149 7.97 -14.06 -31.29
N PHE A 150 7.03 -14.22 -32.22
CA PHE A 150 7.25 -14.87 -33.50
C PHE A 150 6.37 -14.19 -34.56
N GLN A 151 7.01 -13.44 -35.45
CA GLN A 151 6.34 -12.78 -36.58
C GLN A 151 5.64 -13.83 -37.44
N SER A 152 4.31 -13.74 -37.50
CA SER A 152 3.48 -14.34 -38.53
C SER A 152 2.41 -13.29 -38.86
N GLU A 153 2.55 -12.66 -40.03
CA GLU A 153 1.89 -11.43 -40.48
C GLU A 153 0.37 -11.54 -40.76
N SER A 154 -0.36 -12.48 -40.15
CA SER A 154 -1.72 -12.82 -40.62
C SER A 154 -2.80 -12.85 -39.55
N SER A 155 -2.70 -12.05 -38.48
CA SER A 155 -3.82 -11.88 -37.54
C SER A 155 -4.08 -10.41 -37.21
N MET A 156 -4.78 -9.72 -38.11
CA MET A 156 -5.45 -8.44 -37.85
C MET A 156 -6.56 -8.63 -36.80
N ASN A 157 -6.22 -8.59 -35.51
CA ASN A 157 -7.19 -8.25 -34.44
C ASN A 157 -6.53 -7.97 -33.07
N SER A 158 -5.31 -7.43 -33.05
CA SER A 158 -4.74 -6.84 -31.82
C SER A 158 -5.01 -5.33 -31.84
N ASP A 159 -5.83 -4.85 -30.92
CA ASP A 159 -6.17 -3.43 -30.78
C ASP A 159 -4.88 -2.60 -30.54
N PRO A 160 -4.43 -1.77 -31.49
CA PRO A 160 -3.16 -1.03 -31.41
C PRO A 160 -3.14 0.02 -30.28
N ASN A 161 -4.24 0.14 -29.53
CA ASN A 161 -4.43 1.06 -28.42
C ASN A 161 -4.01 0.53 -27.05
N LEU A 162 -3.62 -0.75 -26.91
CA LEU A 162 -3.38 -1.38 -25.61
C LEU A 162 -1.90 -1.38 -25.14
N SER A 163 -1.04 -0.53 -25.71
CA SER A 163 0.35 -0.39 -25.24
C SER A 163 0.44 0.54 -24.04
N PHE A 164 0.89 0.02 -22.90
CA PHE A 164 1.19 0.82 -21.70
C PHE A 164 2.70 1.06 -21.59
N CYS A 165 3.12 2.27 -21.28
CA CYS A 165 4.53 2.58 -21.01
C CYS A 165 4.92 2.30 -19.56
N TRP A 166 3.95 2.31 -18.63
CA TRP A 166 4.16 2.02 -17.22
C TRP A 166 2.99 1.24 -16.62
N LEU A 167 3.32 0.34 -15.70
CA LEU A 167 2.39 -0.21 -14.70
C LEU A 167 2.69 0.42 -13.33
N LEU A 168 1.68 1.00 -12.70
CA LEU A 168 1.83 1.73 -11.44
C LEU A 168 1.19 0.95 -10.29
N LEU A 169 1.96 0.67 -9.23
CA LEU A 169 1.47 -0.01 -8.02
C LEU A 169 1.79 0.81 -6.76
N THR A 170 0.74 1.23 -6.06
CA THR A 170 0.85 2.22 -4.97
C THR A 170 0.76 1.64 -3.57
N SER A 171 0.52 0.34 -3.43
CA SER A 171 0.48 -0.35 -2.13
C SER A 171 0.83 -1.83 -2.24
N PRO A 172 1.26 -2.49 -1.14
CA PRO A 172 1.50 -3.93 -1.10
C PRO A 172 0.27 -4.75 -1.50
N GLU A 173 -0.93 -4.26 -1.16
CA GLU A 173 -2.19 -4.92 -1.54
C GLU A 173 -2.44 -4.86 -3.05
N ALA A 174 -2.23 -3.69 -3.65
CA ALA A 174 -2.35 -3.53 -5.10
C ALA A 174 -1.37 -4.46 -5.84
N ALA A 175 -0.13 -4.58 -5.35
CA ALA A 175 0.85 -5.53 -5.90
C ALA A 175 0.38 -6.98 -5.74
N SER A 176 -0.15 -7.37 -4.58
CA SER A 176 -0.63 -8.73 -4.33
C SER A 176 -1.82 -9.10 -5.24
N VAL A 177 -2.79 -8.21 -5.39
CA VAL A 177 -3.96 -8.40 -6.28
C VAL A 177 -3.52 -8.47 -7.73
N PHE A 178 -2.61 -7.57 -8.13
CA PHE A 178 -2.01 -7.58 -9.46
C PHE A 178 -1.29 -8.90 -9.76
N LEU A 179 -0.39 -9.36 -8.87
CA LEU A 179 0.37 -10.59 -9.05
C LEU A 179 -0.54 -11.80 -9.19
N LYS A 180 -1.61 -11.91 -8.38
CA LYS A 180 -2.61 -12.97 -8.53
C LYS A 180 -3.24 -12.98 -9.92
N ALA A 181 -3.63 -11.81 -10.44
CA ALA A 181 -4.17 -11.68 -11.79
C ALA A 181 -3.12 -12.02 -12.86
N TRP A 182 -1.89 -11.52 -12.71
CA TRP A 182 -0.77 -11.76 -13.62
C TRP A 182 -0.39 -13.24 -13.71
N ILE A 183 -0.32 -13.94 -12.57
CA ILE A 183 -0.08 -15.38 -12.50
C ILE A 183 -1.23 -16.14 -13.17
N ALA A 184 -2.49 -15.76 -12.90
CA ALA A 184 -3.66 -16.39 -13.50
C ALA A 184 -3.72 -16.21 -15.02
N SER A 185 -3.21 -15.09 -15.54
CA SER A 185 -3.07 -14.81 -16.98
C SER A 185 -1.84 -15.46 -17.64
N GLY A 186 -1.14 -16.37 -16.94
CA GLY A 186 0.01 -17.09 -17.48
C GLY A 186 1.32 -16.31 -17.48
N LYS A 187 1.44 -15.28 -16.63
CA LYS A 187 2.64 -14.43 -16.46
C LYS A 187 3.11 -13.75 -17.76
N PRO A 188 2.25 -12.96 -18.44
CA PRO A 188 2.64 -12.21 -19.65
C PRO A 188 3.82 -11.27 -19.42
N LYS A 189 4.50 -10.90 -20.50
CA LYS A 189 5.50 -9.83 -20.46
C LYS A 189 4.84 -8.50 -20.09
N LEU A 190 5.38 -7.84 -19.08
CA LEU A 190 4.84 -6.60 -18.53
C LEU A 190 5.61 -5.37 -19.06
N PRO A 191 4.97 -4.20 -19.11
CA PRO A 191 5.68 -2.92 -19.22
C PRO A 191 6.53 -2.66 -17.96
N PRO A 192 7.44 -1.68 -17.99
CA PRO A 192 8.15 -1.20 -16.81
C PRO A 192 7.21 -0.93 -15.63
N ILE A 193 7.61 -1.37 -14.43
CA ILE A 193 6.78 -1.25 -13.22
C ILE A 193 7.33 -0.11 -12.36
N ALA A 194 6.45 0.80 -11.94
CA ALA A 194 6.77 1.85 -10.99
C ALA A 194 5.99 1.67 -9.69
N VAL A 195 6.66 1.81 -8.55
CA VAL A 195 6.05 1.63 -7.23
C VAL A 195 6.27 2.85 -6.32
N VAL A 196 5.35 3.05 -5.39
CA VAL A 196 5.41 4.16 -4.43
C VAL A 196 6.46 3.96 -3.33
N GLY A 197 6.73 2.73 -2.92
CA GLY A 197 7.67 2.48 -1.81
C GLY A 197 8.15 1.05 -1.71
N GLY A 198 9.17 0.86 -0.87
CA GLY A 198 9.89 -0.41 -0.69
C GLY A 198 8.98 -1.61 -0.43
N GLY A 199 8.06 -1.50 0.53
CA GLY A 199 7.15 -2.60 0.88
C GLY A 199 6.25 -3.06 -0.28
N THR A 200 5.91 -2.21 -1.24
CA THR A 200 5.21 -2.63 -2.46
C THR A 200 6.16 -3.34 -3.43
N GLY A 201 7.40 -2.86 -3.52
CA GLY A 201 8.45 -3.48 -4.32
C GLY A 201 8.87 -4.85 -3.79
N ASP A 202 8.86 -5.06 -2.47
CA ASP A 202 9.23 -6.33 -1.84
C ASP A 202 8.27 -7.45 -2.26
N ILE A 203 6.96 -7.17 -2.28
CA ILE A 203 5.93 -8.12 -2.75
C ILE A 203 6.17 -8.54 -4.21
N LEU A 204 6.62 -7.62 -5.06
CA LEU A 204 6.94 -7.93 -6.46
C LEU A 204 8.20 -8.80 -6.57
N ARG A 205 9.22 -8.50 -5.76
CA ARG A 205 10.50 -9.24 -5.76
C ARG A 205 10.33 -10.68 -5.28
N GLU A 206 9.41 -10.94 -4.36
CA GLU A 206 9.05 -12.30 -3.92
C GLU A 206 8.58 -13.18 -5.10
N GLU A 207 7.93 -12.58 -6.11
CA GLU A 207 7.49 -13.26 -7.34
C GLU A 207 8.47 -13.08 -8.52
N GLY A 208 9.69 -12.58 -8.27
CA GLY A 208 10.74 -12.40 -9.28
C GLY A 208 10.59 -11.17 -10.17
N LEU A 209 9.68 -10.24 -9.85
CA LEU A 209 9.54 -8.97 -10.57
C LEU A 209 10.29 -7.85 -9.86
N THR A 210 11.17 -7.16 -10.59
CA THR A 210 11.89 -5.98 -10.07
C THR A 210 11.24 -4.69 -10.55
N PRO A 211 10.82 -3.77 -9.65
CA PRO A 211 10.38 -2.44 -10.05
C PRO A 211 11.45 -1.70 -10.84
N SER A 212 11.08 -1.15 -11.99
CA SER A 212 11.95 -0.30 -12.81
C SER A 212 12.07 1.11 -12.24
N PHE A 213 11.12 1.53 -11.42
CA PHE A 213 11.15 2.82 -10.72
C PHE A 213 10.54 2.70 -9.32
N VAL A 214 11.15 3.38 -8.35
CA VAL A 214 10.64 3.51 -6.98
C VAL A 214 10.67 5.00 -6.64
N SER A 215 9.53 5.58 -6.26
CA SER A 215 9.51 7.00 -5.88
C SER A 215 10.32 7.26 -4.62
N SER A 216 10.88 8.47 -4.52
CA SER A 216 11.74 8.88 -3.39
C SER A 216 11.02 8.85 -2.04
N LYS A 217 9.71 9.06 -2.05
CA LYS A 217 8.84 9.05 -0.88
C LYS A 217 7.61 8.20 -1.15
N ALA A 218 7.10 7.55 -0.10
CA ALA A 218 5.92 6.68 -0.15
C ALA A 218 4.59 7.46 -0.31
N LEU A 219 4.50 8.35 -1.29
CA LEU A 219 3.33 9.18 -1.60
C LEU A 219 3.03 9.11 -3.10
N GLY A 220 1.77 8.84 -3.45
CA GLY A 220 1.32 8.80 -4.85
C GLY A 220 1.54 10.12 -5.59
N SER A 221 1.42 11.27 -4.93
CA SER A 221 1.72 12.56 -5.55
C SER A 221 3.19 12.68 -6.01
N ILE A 222 4.11 12.12 -5.22
CA ILE A 222 5.54 12.15 -5.55
C ILE A 222 5.84 11.21 -6.72
N LEU A 223 5.24 10.01 -6.73
CA LEU A 223 5.34 9.11 -7.88
C LEU A 223 4.86 9.80 -9.18
N GLY A 224 3.74 10.52 -9.16
CA GLY A 224 3.22 11.20 -10.36
C GLY A 224 4.13 12.33 -10.88
N LEU A 225 4.92 12.95 -10.01
CA LEU A 225 5.86 14.01 -10.34
C LEU A 225 7.22 13.46 -10.83
N GLU A 226 7.68 12.36 -10.24
CA GLU A 226 9.00 11.78 -10.52
C GLU A 226 8.98 10.73 -11.64
N LEU A 227 7.80 10.25 -12.06
CA LEU A 227 7.69 9.18 -13.05
C LEU A 227 8.36 9.59 -14.37
N PRO A 228 9.35 8.83 -14.88
CA PRO A 228 10.03 9.17 -16.12
C PRO A 228 9.08 9.18 -17.31
N PHE A 229 9.12 10.26 -18.09
CA PHE A 229 8.40 10.32 -19.36
C PHE A 229 9.10 9.43 -20.39
N PRO A 230 8.38 8.51 -21.06
CA PRO A 230 8.98 7.70 -22.11
C PRO A 230 9.44 8.63 -23.23
N SER A 231 10.69 8.47 -23.67
CA SER A 231 11.18 9.13 -24.87
C SER A 231 10.37 8.58 -26.05
N LEU A 232 9.40 9.35 -26.54
CA LEU A 232 8.76 9.02 -27.81
C LEU A 232 9.86 9.01 -28.88
N PRO A 233 9.92 8.01 -29.80
CA PRO A 233 10.76 8.14 -30.96
C PRO A 233 10.34 9.42 -31.69
N LEU A 234 11.26 10.37 -31.79
CA LEU A 234 11.08 11.56 -32.62
C LEU A 234 10.70 11.07 -34.02
N VAL A 235 9.45 11.30 -34.42
CA VAL A 235 9.09 11.20 -35.83
C VAL A 235 9.96 12.22 -36.53
N SER A 236 10.97 11.75 -37.25
CA SER A 236 11.80 12.59 -38.09
C SER A 236 10.89 13.23 -39.12
N CYS A 237 10.48 14.47 -38.88
CA CYS A 237 9.89 15.30 -39.93
C CYS A 237 10.96 15.41 -41.02
N PRO A 238 10.70 15.00 -42.28
CA PRO A 238 11.64 15.26 -43.35
C PRO A 238 11.72 16.78 -43.54
N SER A 239 12.88 17.34 -43.18
CA SER A 239 13.27 18.71 -43.46
C SER A 239 13.47 18.88 -44.97
N SER A 240 12.97 20.00 -45.50
CA SER A 240 13.22 20.55 -46.85
C SER A 240 12.39 19.88 -47.96
N SER A 241 11.60 20.58 -48.78
CA SER A 241 11.70 21.96 -49.25
C SER A 241 10.43 22.37 -50.04
N ALA A 242 10.14 23.67 -50.00
CA ALA A 242 9.45 24.47 -51.03
C ALA A 242 7.90 24.46 -51.14
N SER A 243 7.38 25.70 -51.16
CA SER A 243 6.07 26.17 -51.66
C SER A 243 4.93 26.32 -50.65
N LEU A 244 4.60 27.59 -50.36
CA LEU A 244 3.35 28.03 -49.74
C LEU A 244 2.14 27.61 -50.59
N PRO A 245 1.03 27.19 -49.96
CA PRO A 245 -0.28 27.65 -50.40
C PRO A 245 -1.10 28.29 -49.26
N SER A 246 -2.02 29.14 -49.71
CA SER A 246 -2.88 30.11 -49.03
C SER A 246 -3.76 29.57 -47.87
N PRO A 247 -4.31 30.48 -47.03
CA PRO A 247 -5.07 30.10 -45.84
C PRO A 247 -6.55 29.94 -46.19
N LEU A 248 -7.12 28.75 -46.02
CA LEU A 248 -8.51 28.54 -45.60
C LEU A 248 -8.76 27.05 -45.31
N SER A 249 -9.44 26.78 -44.20
CA SER A 249 -10.18 25.54 -43.89
C SER A 249 -9.38 24.29 -43.50
N SER A 250 -9.20 24.07 -42.20
CA SER A 250 -9.87 22.98 -41.46
C SER A 250 -9.28 22.77 -40.06
N SER A 251 -10.18 22.40 -39.15
CA SER A 251 -10.10 22.06 -37.73
C SER A 251 -8.76 21.60 -37.09
N PRO A 252 -8.56 21.86 -35.78
CA PRO A 252 -7.32 21.57 -35.06
C PRO A 252 -7.25 20.12 -34.57
N SER A 253 -6.04 19.72 -34.15
CA SER A 253 -5.72 18.60 -33.24
C SER A 253 -5.22 17.28 -33.85
N SER A 254 -3.90 17.16 -33.97
CA SER A 254 -3.23 15.88 -33.73
C SER A 254 -2.08 16.12 -32.74
N PHE A 255 -2.43 16.42 -31.49
CA PHE A 255 -1.45 16.27 -30.41
C PHE A 255 -0.97 14.81 -30.43
N PRO A 256 0.35 14.54 -30.29
CA PRO A 256 0.84 13.17 -30.24
C PRO A 256 0.09 12.40 -29.14
N PRO A 257 -0.24 11.11 -29.35
CA PRO A 257 -0.98 10.33 -28.37
C PRO A 257 -0.20 10.31 -27.05
N ARG A 258 -0.90 10.66 -25.96
CA ARG A 258 -0.31 10.70 -24.63
C ARG A 258 0.14 9.29 -24.22
N PRO A 259 1.34 9.13 -23.61
CA PRO A 259 1.78 7.84 -23.12
C PRO A 259 0.80 7.30 -22.07
N LYS A 260 0.35 6.06 -22.27
CA LYS A 260 -0.66 5.42 -21.41
C LYS A 260 0.00 4.69 -20.24
N VAL A 261 -0.53 4.89 -19.05
CA VAL A 261 -0.11 4.18 -17.84
C VAL A 261 -1.26 3.38 -17.25
N LEU A 262 -0.99 2.14 -16.87
CA LEU A 262 -1.95 1.25 -16.21
C LEU A 262 -1.81 1.42 -14.70
N TYR A 263 -2.91 1.74 -14.02
CA TYR A 263 -2.91 1.99 -12.58
C TYR A 263 -3.99 1.15 -11.85
N PRO A 264 -3.69 -0.13 -11.54
CA PRO A 264 -4.52 -0.94 -10.66
C PRO A 264 -4.42 -0.43 -9.22
N THR A 265 -5.55 -0.15 -8.60
CA THR A 265 -5.61 0.44 -7.26
C THR A 265 -6.89 0.08 -6.52
N SER A 266 -7.01 0.56 -5.29
CA SER A 266 -8.22 0.40 -4.49
C SER A 266 -9.34 1.30 -4.99
N LYS A 267 -10.58 0.84 -4.92
CA LYS A 267 -11.78 1.69 -5.07
C LYS A 267 -11.78 2.88 -4.09
N ARG A 268 -11.16 2.76 -2.92
CA ARG A 268 -11.04 3.83 -1.91
C ARG A 268 -9.88 4.81 -2.13
N ALA A 269 -8.97 4.52 -3.05
CA ALA A 269 -7.82 5.38 -3.28
C ALA A 269 -8.28 6.74 -3.85
N LYS A 270 -7.75 7.84 -3.33
CA LYS A 270 -8.05 9.19 -3.85
C LYS A 270 -7.44 9.39 -5.24
N GLY A 271 -8.02 10.29 -6.03
CA GLY A 271 -7.60 10.61 -7.40
C GLY A 271 -6.33 11.48 -7.55
N VAL A 272 -5.51 11.59 -6.49
CA VAL A 272 -4.38 12.53 -6.46
C VAL A 272 -3.30 12.12 -7.45
N LEU A 273 -2.96 10.82 -7.51
CA LEU A 273 -1.94 10.33 -8.43
C LEU A 273 -2.38 10.51 -9.89
N GLU A 274 -3.63 10.21 -10.23
CA GLU A 274 -4.14 10.41 -11.59
C GLU A 274 -4.07 11.88 -12.02
N SER A 275 -4.40 12.78 -11.08
CA SER A 275 -4.33 14.21 -11.32
C SER A 275 -2.90 14.68 -11.60
N GLU A 276 -1.92 14.23 -10.81
CA GLU A 276 -0.52 14.58 -11.03
C GLU A 276 0.03 13.99 -12.34
N LEU A 277 -0.29 12.72 -12.65
CA LEU A 277 0.13 12.09 -13.91
C LEU A 277 -0.48 12.77 -15.14
N ALA A 278 -1.76 13.17 -15.07
CA ALA A 278 -2.43 13.89 -16.15
C ALA A 278 -1.78 15.26 -16.41
N LYS A 279 -1.38 15.98 -15.35
CA LYS A 279 -0.60 17.22 -15.45
C LYS A 279 0.77 16.98 -16.08
N SER A 280 1.43 15.88 -15.72
CA SER A 280 2.70 15.45 -16.31
C SER A 280 2.59 14.95 -17.75
N GLY A 281 1.37 14.86 -18.32
CA GLY A 281 1.15 14.54 -19.73
C GLY A 281 0.74 13.10 -20.03
N PHE A 282 0.62 12.24 -19.02
CA PHE A 282 0.21 10.83 -19.20
C PHE A 282 -1.30 10.70 -19.41
N ALA A 283 -1.71 9.64 -20.10
CA ALA A 283 -3.07 9.14 -20.11
C ALA A 283 -3.19 7.99 -19.08
N VAL A 284 -4.02 8.16 -18.05
CA VAL A 284 -4.11 7.20 -16.95
C VAL A 284 -5.30 6.26 -17.15
N VAL A 285 -5.02 4.96 -17.20
CA VAL A 285 -6.04 3.91 -17.15
C VAL A 285 -6.06 3.36 -15.73
N ARG A 286 -6.95 3.92 -14.91
CA ARG A 286 -7.17 3.47 -13.53
C ARG A 286 -8.14 2.31 -13.49
N LEU A 287 -7.79 1.26 -12.75
CA LEU A 287 -8.66 0.12 -12.47
C LEU A 287 -8.82 -0.07 -10.96
N ASN A 288 -10.04 -0.02 -10.46
CA ASN A 288 -10.37 -0.32 -9.06
C ASN A 288 -10.47 -1.84 -8.89
N THR A 289 -9.33 -2.48 -8.71
CA THR A 289 -9.18 -3.95 -8.74
C THR A 289 -9.41 -4.63 -7.40
N TYR A 290 -9.45 -3.85 -6.32
CA TYR A 290 -9.86 -4.31 -5.00
C TYR A 290 -10.56 -3.20 -4.23
N ASP A 291 -11.30 -3.59 -3.19
CA ASP A 291 -11.89 -2.69 -2.22
C ASP A 291 -11.53 -3.16 -0.80
N THR A 292 -11.59 -2.24 0.15
CA THR A 292 -11.45 -2.52 1.57
C THR A 292 -12.81 -2.31 2.21
N ILE A 293 -13.45 -3.37 2.66
CA ILE A 293 -14.76 -3.26 3.31
C ILE A 293 -14.66 -3.60 4.80
N PRO A 294 -15.47 -2.99 5.67
CA PRO A 294 -15.59 -3.44 7.05
C PRO A 294 -15.99 -4.91 7.10
N VAL A 295 -15.46 -5.66 8.06
CA VAL A 295 -16.01 -6.98 8.39
C VAL A 295 -17.35 -6.71 9.07
N ALA A 296 -18.44 -6.80 8.32
CA ALA A 296 -19.77 -6.48 8.79
C ALA A 296 -20.12 -7.32 10.02
N ARG A 297 -20.12 -6.70 11.19
CA ARG A 297 -20.73 -7.19 12.42
C ARG A 297 -21.34 -6.01 13.16
N SER A 298 -22.56 -5.66 12.74
CA SER A 298 -23.44 -4.82 13.56
C SER A 298 -23.81 -5.64 14.79
N GLY A 299 -23.36 -5.17 15.95
CA GLY A 299 -23.68 -5.81 17.21
C GLY A 299 -23.33 -4.87 18.35
N SER A 300 -24.06 -4.98 19.46
CA SER A 300 -23.76 -4.25 20.69
C SER A 300 -22.30 -4.48 21.12
N LEU A 301 -21.77 -3.59 21.96
CA LEU A 301 -20.46 -3.74 22.61
C LEU A 301 -20.31 -5.13 23.27
N SER A 302 -21.41 -5.70 23.77
CA SER A 302 -21.51 -7.04 24.36
C SER A 302 -21.35 -8.21 23.39
N SER A 303 -21.33 -7.96 22.08
CA SER A 303 -21.05 -8.99 21.05
C SER A 303 -19.57 -9.07 20.68
N LEU A 304 -18.73 -8.13 21.13
CA LEU A 304 -17.32 -8.06 20.76
C LEU A 304 -16.51 -9.25 21.29
N SER A 305 -16.81 -9.75 22.48
CA SER A 305 -16.13 -10.92 23.07
C SER A 305 -16.26 -12.17 22.19
N ARG A 306 -17.39 -12.32 21.47
CA ARG A 306 -17.59 -13.43 20.51
C ARG A 306 -16.84 -13.26 19.20
N ASP A 307 -16.47 -12.02 18.85
CA ASP A 307 -15.77 -11.70 17.61
C ASP A 307 -14.24 -11.73 17.79
N LEU A 308 -13.76 -11.69 19.03
CA LEU A 308 -12.37 -11.87 19.41
C LEU A 308 -11.97 -13.35 19.27
N ASP A 309 -10.70 -13.59 18.94
CA ASP A 309 -10.12 -14.95 18.94
C ASP A 309 -9.86 -15.49 20.35
N LEU A 310 -10.07 -14.67 21.38
CA LEU A 310 -9.97 -14.99 22.80
C LEU A 310 -11.24 -14.53 23.51
N ASP A 311 -11.67 -15.30 24.52
CA ASP A 311 -12.80 -14.93 25.39
C ASP A 311 -12.38 -13.81 26.35
N LEU A 312 -12.37 -12.58 25.83
CA LEU A 312 -11.95 -11.38 26.52
C LEU A 312 -13.01 -10.30 26.40
N ASP A 313 -13.20 -9.58 27.50
CA ASP A 313 -13.95 -8.33 27.49
C ASP A 313 -13.08 -7.16 27.02
N LEU A 314 -13.73 -6.12 26.50
CA LEU A 314 -13.03 -4.92 26.06
C LEU A 314 -12.19 -4.28 27.17
N ASP A 315 -12.60 -4.38 28.43
CA ASP A 315 -11.85 -3.82 29.58
C ASP A 315 -10.53 -4.55 29.84
N GLN A 316 -10.41 -5.79 29.36
CA GLN A 316 -9.17 -6.56 29.42
C GLN A 316 -8.20 -6.19 28.30
N ILE A 317 -8.61 -5.41 27.30
CA ILE A 317 -7.75 -4.90 26.23
C ILE A 317 -7.23 -3.51 26.63
N GLN A 318 -5.92 -3.32 26.64
CA GLN A 318 -5.30 -2.02 26.98
C GLN A 318 -4.90 -1.25 25.72
N ILE A 319 -4.43 -1.95 24.69
CA ILE A 319 -3.84 -1.34 23.51
C ILE A 319 -4.55 -1.83 22.25
N VAL A 320 -4.80 -0.93 21.31
CA VAL A 320 -5.37 -1.23 20.00
C VAL A 320 -4.39 -0.82 18.92
N THR A 321 -4.05 -1.75 18.04
CA THR A 321 -3.17 -1.49 16.90
C THR A 321 -4.00 -1.17 15.66
N LEU A 322 -3.66 -0.11 14.92
CA LEU A 322 -4.39 0.29 13.71
C LEU A 322 -3.44 0.45 12.50
N ALA A 323 -3.65 -0.36 11.46
CA ALA A 323 -2.78 -0.37 10.28
C ALA A 323 -3.19 0.60 9.17
N SER A 324 -4.39 1.19 9.22
CA SER A 324 -4.85 2.10 8.17
C SER A 324 -5.94 3.05 8.66
N PRO A 325 -6.18 4.17 7.97
CA PRO A 325 -7.32 5.04 8.26
C PRO A 325 -8.66 4.31 8.22
N SER A 326 -8.83 3.33 7.32
CA SER A 326 -10.06 2.54 7.25
C SER A 326 -10.26 1.67 8.49
N THR A 327 -9.17 1.11 9.04
CA THR A 327 -9.20 0.34 10.28
C THR A 327 -9.54 1.23 11.48
N ALA A 328 -9.02 2.46 11.52
CA ALA A 328 -9.35 3.44 12.55
C ALA A 328 -10.83 3.82 12.55
N GLN A 329 -11.39 4.11 11.36
CA GLN A 329 -12.82 4.40 11.21
C GLN A 329 -13.68 3.21 11.63
N ALA A 330 -13.32 1.99 11.22
CA ALA A 330 -14.05 0.78 11.60
C ALA A 330 -14.01 0.55 13.11
N TRP A 331 -12.88 0.81 13.77
CA TRP A 331 -12.75 0.69 15.23
C TRP A 331 -13.71 1.65 15.95
N ILE A 332 -13.66 2.94 15.59
CA ILE A 332 -14.50 3.98 16.19
C ILE A 332 -15.98 3.68 15.98
N GLN A 333 -16.35 3.21 14.78
CA GLN A 333 -17.73 2.81 14.49
C GLN A 333 -18.17 1.58 15.28
N ARG A 334 -17.25 0.64 15.55
CA ARG A 334 -17.55 -0.63 16.23
C ARG A 334 -17.76 -0.45 17.73
N VAL A 335 -16.92 0.36 18.40
CA VAL A 335 -16.96 0.50 19.87
C VAL A 335 -17.51 1.84 20.35
N GLY A 336 -17.68 2.80 19.44
CA GLY A 336 -18.02 4.16 19.79
C GLY A 336 -16.79 4.99 20.20
N LYS A 337 -16.90 6.30 20.00
CA LYS A 337 -15.80 7.25 20.24
C LYS A 337 -15.31 7.26 21.69
N GLU A 338 -16.22 7.21 22.66
CA GLU A 338 -15.88 7.28 24.08
C GLU A 338 -15.11 6.03 24.56
N GLU A 339 -15.50 4.83 24.13
CA GLU A 339 -14.74 3.61 24.46
C GLU A 339 -13.41 3.56 23.73
N ALA A 340 -13.37 3.99 22.46
CA ALA A 340 -12.12 4.04 21.70
C ALA A 340 -11.08 4.97 22.36
N ARG A 341 -11.50 6.09 22.95
CA ARG A 341 -10.64 7.05 23.67
C ARG A 341 -10.00 6.49 24.93
N LYS A 342 -10.63 5.50 25.58
CA LYS A 342 -10.09 4.90 26.81
C LYS A 342 -8.87 4.02 26.54
N LYS A 343 -8.67 3.57 25.30
CA LYS A 343 -7.59 2.65 24.92
C LYS A 343 -6.37 3.39 24.41
N LEU A 344 -5.19 2.86 24.68
CA LEU A 344 -3.98 3.29 23.99
C LEU A 344 -4.06 2.84 22.54
N THR A 345 -3.83 3.76 21.60
CA THR A 345 -3.93 3.48 20.18
C THR A 345 -2.57 3.60 19.54
N VAL A 346 -2.09 2.52 18.91
CA VAL A 346 -0.78 2.50 18.25
C VAL A 346 -0.99 2.29 16.75
N CYS A 347 -0.75 3.35 15.99
CA CYS A 347 -0.91 3.41 14.56
C CYS A 347 0.37 3.00 13.84
N ILE A 348 0.26 2.34 12.69
CA ILE A 348 1.43 1.97 11.86
C ILE A 348 2.21 3.19 11.33
N GLY A 349 1.59 4.38 11.30
CA GLY A 349 2.21 5.60 10.80
C GLY A 349 1.31 6.83 10.88
N VAL A 350 1.88 7.97 10.49
CA VAL A 350 1.29 9.33 10.67
C VAL A 350 -0.09 9.49 10.05
N THR A 351 -0.35 8.91 8.87
CA THR A 351 -1.65 9.03 8.20
C THR A 351 -2.77 8.37 9.00
N THR A 352 -2.50 7.20 9.58
CA THR A 352 -3.45 6.49 10.43
C THR A 352 -3.63 7.20 11.77
N ALA A 353 -2.55 7.73 12.35
CA ALA A 353 -2.62 8.53 13.58
C ALA A 353 -3.49 9.77 13.40
N LYS A 354 -3.32 10.50 12.28
CA LYS A 354 -4.17 11.64 11.95
C LYS A 354 -5.65 11.24 11.85
N ALA A 355 -5.96 10.11 11.19
CA ALA A 355 -7.34 9.63 11.10
C ALA A 355 -7.94 9.29 12.48
N CYS A 356 -7.14 8.80 13.43
CA CYS A 356 -7.59 8.55 14.81
C CYS A 356 -7.88 9.85 15.55
N ILE A 357 -6.99 10.83 15.44
CA ILE A 357 -7.12 12.15 16.08
C ILE A 357 -8.33 12.90 15.51
N ASP A 358 -8.49 12.92 14.19
CA ASP A 358 -9.65 13.52 13.51
C ASP A 358 -10.95 12.78 13.87
N GLY A 359 -10.87 11.47 14.10
CA GLY A 359 -11.96 10.64 14.65
C GLY A 359 -12.24 10.86 16.14
N GLY A 360 -11.40 11.66 16.80
CA GLY A 360 -11.60 12.16 18.14
C GLY A 360 -10.85 11.40 19.24
N LEU A 361 -9.94 10.47 18.96
CA LEU A 361 -9.27 9.63 19.98
C LEU A 361 -8.36 10.38 20.97
N GLY A 362 -8.10 11.67 20.74
CA GLY A 362 -7.15 12.45 21.54
C GLY A 362 -5.71 12.21 21.08
N LYS A 363 -4.88 13.25 21.10
CA LYS A 363 -3.48 13.15 20.64
C LYS A 363 -2.59 12.46 21.67
N GLU A 364 -2.97 12.53 22.93
CA GLU A 364 -2.25 12.03 24.11
C GLU A 364 -2.28 10.51 24.26
N ARG A 365 -3.19 9.82 23.58
CA ARG A 365 -3.35 8.35 23.59
C ARG A 365 -3.08 7.70 22.23
N VAL A 366 -2.66 8.47 21.22
CA VAL A 366 -2.36 7.98 19.86
C VAL A 366 -0.86 8.06 19.61
N PHE A 367 -0.24 6.91 19.36
CA PHE A 367 1.19 6.75 19.10
C PHE A 367 1.41 6.26 17.67
N HIS A 368 2.55 6.61 17.07
CA HIS A 368 2.98 6.06 15.79
C HIS A 368 4.50 6.16 15.62
N PRO A 369 5.14 5.23 14.91
CA PRO A 369 6.55 5.35 14.58
C PRO A 369 6.78 6.43 13.50
N SER A 370 8.03 6.85 13.35
CA SER A 370 8.48 7.76 12.29
C SER A 370 8.57 7.07 10.92
N ALA A 371 8.82 5.75 10.91
CA ALA A 371 8.84 4.91 9.71
C ALA A 371 7.90 3.71 9.87
N PRO A 372 7.17 3.31 8.81
CA PRO A 372 6.31 2.13 8.85
C PRO A 372 7.15 0.85 8.89
N GLY A 373 6.71 -0.15 9.66
CA GLY A 373 7.35 -1.47 9.73
C GLY A 373 6.91 -2.23 10.98
N VAL A 374 6.92 -3.57 10.93
CA VAL A 374 6.44 -4.40 12.06
C VAL A 374 7.27 -4.16 13.33
N VAL A 375 8.60 -4.10 13.20
CA VAL A 375 9.51 -3.87 14.33
C VAL A 375 9.32 -2.48 14.93
N ALA A 376 9.40 -1.44 14.10
CA ALA A 376 9.17 -0.06 14.55
C ALA A 376 7.78 0.14 15.16
N TRP A 377 6.77 -0.57 14.66
CA TRP A 377 5.43 -0.56 15.23
C TRP A 377 5.37 -1.23 16.61
N ALA A 378 6.09 -2.33 16.81
CA ALA A 378 6.21 -3.00 18.11
C ALA A 378 7.05 -2.18 19.11
N ASP A 379 8.10 -1.49 18.66
CA ASP A 379 8.89 -0.57 19.51
C ASP A 379 8.00 0.58 20.02
N CYS A 380 7.18 1.15 19.14
CA CYS A 380 6.23 2.21 19.49
C CYS A 380 5.17 1.75 20.52
N LEU A 381 4.83 0.46 20.55
CA LEU A 381 3.96 -0.14 21.56
C LEU A 381 4.59 -0.11 22.95
N GLU A 382 5.88 -0.45 23.07
CA GLU A 382 6.60 -0.39 24.34
C GLU A 382 6.73 1.05 24.85
N GLU A 383 6.97 2.01 23.94
CA GLU A 383 6.97 3.43 24.28
C GLU A 383 5.61 3.89 24.80
N ALA A 384 4.52 3.47 24.16
CA ALA A 384 3.17 3.78 24.60
C ALA A 384 2.87 3.24 26.00
N VAL A 385 3.33 2.01 26.30
CA VAL A 385 3.21 1.40 27.64
C VAL A 385 4.00 2.18 28.69
N LYS A 386 5.26 2.53 28.38
CA LYS A 386 6.11 3.31 29.30
C LYS A 386 5.51 4.69 29.57
N ALA A 387 4.96 5.35 28.54
CA ALA A 387 4.32 6.65 28.67
C ALA A 387 3.04 6.59 29.52
N GLU A 388 2.28 5.50 29.46
CA GLU A 388 1.08 5.33 30.30
C GLU A 388 1.44 4.97 31.75
N GLY A 389 2.44 4.11 31.96
CA GLY A 389 2.93 3.75 33.30
C GLY A 389 3.57 4.92 34.06
N GLY A 390 4.03 5.96 33.37
CA GLY A 390 4.50 7.22 33.98
C GLY A 390 3.39 8.24 34.26
N ARG A 391 2.13 7.97 33.89
CA ARG A 391 0.97 8.85 34.12
C ARG A 391 0.12 8.44 35.32
N THR A 392 0.32 7.23 35.84
CA THR A 392 -0.28 6.72 37.09
C THR A 392 0.59 7.10 38.27
#